data_AF-W1VL29-F1
#
_entry.id   AF-W1VL29-F1
#
_cell.length_a   1.000
_cell.length_b   1.000
_cell.length_c   1.000
_cell.angle_alpha   90.00
_cell.angle_beta   90.00
_cell.angle_gamma   90.00
#
_symmetry.space_group_name_H-M   'P 1'
#
loop_
_entity.id
_entity.type
_entity.pdbx_description
1 polymer ?
#
loop_
_entity_poly.entity_id
_entity_poly.type
_entity_poly.pdbx_seq_one_letter_code
_entity_poly.pdbx_strand_id
1 'polypeptide(L)'
;PVLTTALDTFEAAKVAGAVTGSLAHASDRKIDVAVTTFEQEADLEALLSALEVEPSDVVTPIMFQAELVERARADRRTIVLPEPDDDRILHAADAILRRGISDVVLLGEEETVRTRATELGLDIAAARVVSTSDPELLEKYAAEFARLRAKKGVTLEQAREKVQDVSYFGTMMVHMGDADGMVSGAAHTTAHTIVPSFQIIKTKPGTSIVSSVFLMLLEDRVLVYGDCAVNPEPTAAELADIAISSAETARQFGVEPRVAMLSFSTGTSGKGADVDK
;
A
#
# COMPACT_ATOMS: atom_id res chain seq x y z
N PRO A 1 28.42 -17.72 16.61
CA PRO A 1 27.48 -18.86 16.75
C PRO A 1 26.04 -18.36 16.91
N VAL A 2 25.12 -18.86 16.07
CA VAL A 2 23.69 -18.46 16.11
C VAL A 2 23.00 -19.03 17.37
N LEU A 3 23.38 -20.23 17.80
CA LEU A 3 23.00 -20.85 19.08
C LEU A 3 24.15 -21.74 19.59
N THR A 4 24.22 -21.99 20.90
CA THR A 4 25.15 -22.94 21.52
C THR A 4 24.40 -23.88 22.46
N THR A 5 24.91 -25.10 22.63
CA THR A 5 24.33 -26.11 23.52
C THR A 5 25.43 -26.82 24.29
N ALA A 6 25.13 -27.23 25.52
CA ALA A 6 26.01 -28.08 26.34
C ALA A 6 25.83 -29.59 26.03
N LEU A 7 24.87 -29.94 25.17
CA LEU A 7 24.61 -31.32 24.76
C LEU A 7 25.67 -31.83 23.78
N ASP A 8 25.94 -33.13 23.80
CA ASP A 8 26.71 -33.78 22.75
C ASP A 8 25.93 -33.81 21.42
N THR A 9 26.62 -34.16 20.33
CA THR A 9 26.05 -34.11 18.98
C THR A 9 24.81 -34.99 18.81
N PHE A 10 24.77 -36.17 19.44
CA PHE A 10 23.67 -37.12 19.26
C PHE A 10 22.42 -36.66 20.02
N GLU A 11 22.59 -36.27 21.29
CA GLU A 11 21.49 -35.74 22.10
C GLU A 11 21.00 -34.39 21.57
N ALA A 12 21.89 -33.52 21.10
CA ALA A 12 21.50 -32.27 20.43
C ALA A 12 20.64 -32.53 19.18
N ALA A 13 21.02 -33.50 18.33
CA ALA A 13 20.26 -33.85 17.13
C ALA A 13 18.89 -34.45 17.48
N LYS A 14 18.81 -35.30 18.50
CA LYS A 14 17.56 -35.90 18.99
C LYS A 14 16.61 -34.85 19.57
N VAL A 15 17.11 -33.93 20.40
CA VAL A 15 16.32 -32.84 20.96
C VAL A 15 15.85 -31.89 19.86
N ALA A 16 16.74 -31.53 18.92
CA ALA A 16 16.39 -30.68 17.77
C ALA A 16 15.34 -31.35 16.87
N GLY A 17 15.45 -32.65 16.61
CA GLY A 17 14.48 -33.42 15.81
C GLY A 17 13.12 -33.60 16.49
N ALA A 18 13.06 -33.47 17.82
CA ALA A 18 11.81 -33.49 18.58
C ALA A 18 11.13 -32.12 18.68
N VAL A 19 11.76 -31.05 18.18
CA VAL A 19 11.16 -29.71 18.19
C VAL A 19 9.99 -29.67 17.21
N THR A 20 8.77 -29.63 17.75
CA THR A 20 7.57 -29.35 16.96
C THR A 20 7.36 -27.84 16.87
N GLY A 21 7.19 -27.34 15.64
CA GLY A 21 6.80 -25.94 15.46
C GLY A 21 5.39 -25.70 15.99
N SER A 22 5.23 -24.80 16.96
CA SER A 22 3.93 -24.25 17.34
C SER A 22 3.66 -22.93 16.62
N LEU A 23 2.37 -22.64 16.38
CA LEU A 23 1.87 -21.33 16.00
C LEU A 23 1.68 -20.52 17.29
N ALA A 24 2.72 -19.79 17.69
CA ALA A 24 2.62 -18.83 18.78
C ALA A 24 2.25 -17.44 18.24
N HIS A 25 1.67 -16.58 19.08
CA HIS A 25 1.20 -15.24 18.70
C HIS A 25 2.28 -14.38 18.02
N ALA A 26 3.57 -14.61 18.31
CA ALA A 26 4.69 -13.86 17.72
C ALA A 26 5.35 -14.56 16.50
N SER A 27 4.66 -15.53 15.86
CA SER A 27 5.20 -16.28 14.72
C SER A 27 4.63 -15.81 13.39
N ASP A 28 4.73 -14.52 13.09
CA ASP A 28 4.12 -13.88 11.89
C ASP A 28 4.40 -14.67 10.61
N ARG A 29 5.66 -15.04 10.36
CA ARG A 29 6.05 -15.86 9.20
C ARG A 29 5.35 -17.23 9.15
N LYS A 30 5.13 -17.89 10.28
CA LYS A 30 4.44 -19.19 10.30
C LYS A 30 2.93 -19.01 10.09
N ILE A 31 2.36 -17.93 10.64
CA ILE A 31 0.95 -17.57 10.43
C ILE A 31 0.74 -17.29 8.93
N ASP A 32 1.59 -16.48 8.32
CA ASP A 32 1.52 -16.18 6.88
C ASP A 32 1.62 -17.44 6.02
N VAL A 33 2.54 -18.36 6.33
CA VAL A 33 2.64 -19.64 5.61
C VAL A 33 1.39 -20.48 5.80
N ALA A 34 0.84 -20.57 7.01
CA ALA A 34 -0.37 -21.35 7.27
C ALA A 34 -1.60 -20.79 6.54
N VAL A 35 -1.79 -19.48 6.59
CA VAL A 35 -2.86 -18.77 5.87
C VAL A 35 -2.70 -18.96 4.37
N THR A 36 -1.51 -18.70 3.81
CA THR A 36 -1.25 -18.84 2.37
C THR A 36 -1.47 -20.27 1.89
N THR A 37 -1.00 -21.28 2.66
CA THR A 37 -1.18 -22.70 2.31
C THR A 37 -2.65 -23.08 2.33
N PHE A 38 -3.40 -22.63 3.35
CA PHE A 38 -4.83 -22.88 3.43
C PHE A 38 -5.57 -22.25 2.24
N GLU A 39 -5.29 -21.00 1.92
CA GLU A 39 -5.92 -20.29 0.80
C GLU A 39 -5.60 -20.90 -0.56
N GLN A 40 -4.41 -21.51 -0.73
CA GLN A 40 -4.00 -22.13 -1.99
C GLN A 40 -4.56 -23.55 -2.18
N GLU A 41 -4.66 -24.32 -1.10
CA GLU A 41 -4.93 -25.75 -1.17
C GLU A 41 -6.35 -26.12 -0.73
N ALA A 42 -7.06 -25.25 0.00
CA ALA A 42 -8.42 -25.53 0.46
C ALA A 42 -9.48 -25.17 -0.59
N ASP A 43 -10.46 -26.06 -0.77
CA ASP A 43 -11.69 -25.76 -1.50
C ASP A 43 -12.65 -24.97 -0.61
N LEU A 44 -12.50 -23.65 -0.63
CA LEU A 44 -13.29 -22.75 0.20
C LEU A 44 -14.78 -22.78 -0.16
N GLU A 45 -15.13 -22.97 -1.43
CA GLU A 45 -16.52 -23.03 -1.89
C GLU A 45 -17.22 -24.28 -1.33
N ALA A 46 -16.57 -25.44 -1.43
CA ALA A 46 -17.09 -26.68 -0.85
C ALA A 46 -17.21 -26.58 0.69
N LEU A 47 -16.24 -25.94 1.35
CA LEU A 47 -16.27 -25.74 2.81
C LEU A 47 -17.44 -24.85 3.23
N LEU A 48 -17.63 -23.71 2.56
CA LEU A 48 -18.74 -22.78 2.84
C LEU A 48 -20.09 -23.43 2.53
N SER A 49 -20.20 -24.18 1.43
CA SER A 49 -21.42 -24.92 1.10
C SER A 49 -21.75 -25.99 2.14
N ALA A 50 -20.75 -26.65 2.73
CA ALA A 50 -20.95 -27.65 3.78
C ALA A 50 -21.34 -27.04 5.13
N LEU A 51 -20.96 -25.78 5.38
CA LEU A 51 -21.23 -25.06 6.63
C LEU A 51 -22.60 -24.36 6.66
N GLU A 52 -23.34 -24.33 5.53
CA GLU A 52 -24.65 -23.65 5.39
C GLU A 52 -24.63 -22.22 5.95
N VAL A 53 -23.53 -21.48 5.75
CA VAL A 53 -23.35 -20.15 6.36
C VAL A 53 -24.31 -19.15 5.74
N GLU A 54 -25.20 -18.57 6.55
CA GLU A 54 -26.01 -17.45 6.09
C GLU A 54 -25.15 -16.19 5.89
N PRO A 55 -25.34 -15.45 4.78
CA PRO A 55 -24.63 -14.19 4.58
C PRO A 55 -25.02 -13.19 5.67
N SER A 56 -24.01 -12.58 6.27
CA SER A 56 -24.17 -11.56 7.31
C SER A 56 -23.87 -10.19 6.74
N ASP A 57 -24.72 -9.19 7.04
CA ASP A 57 -24.46 -7.78 6.73
C ASP A 57 -23.35 -7.17 7.62
N VAL A 58 -22.96 -7.88 8.69
CA VAL A 58 -21.88 -7.46 9.60
C VAL A 58 -20.53 -7.70 8.95
N VAL A 59 -19.73 -6.65 8.83
CA VAL A 59 -18.36 -6.71 8.31
C VAL A 59 -17.39 -6.45 9.45
N THR A 60 -16.71 -7.50 9.90
CA THR A 60 -15.66 -7.39 10.92
C THR A 60 -14.34 -6.91 10.31
N PRO A 61 -13.40 -6.37 11.10
CA PRO A 61 -12.09 -5.95 10.59
C PRO A 61 -11.31 -7.07 9.89
N ILE A 62 -11.41 -8.29 10.41
CA ILE A 62 -10.72 -9.47 9.84
C ILE A 62 -11.32 -9.83 8.48
N MET A 63 -12.65 -9.85 8.38
CA MET A 63 -13.34 -10.12 7.11
C MET A 63 -12.97 -9.08 6.05
N PHE A 64 -12.99 -7.79 6.42
CA PHE A 64 -12.65 -6.70 5.52
C PHE A 64 -11.21 -6.82 4.98
N GLN A 65 -10.25 -7.08 5.86
CA GLN A 65 -8.84 -7.24 5.48
C GLN A 65 -8.62 -8.48 4.58
N ALA A 66 -9.27 -9.60 4.91
CA ALA A 66 -9.19 -10.82 4.11
C ALA A 66 -9.78 -10.60 2.70
N GLU A 67 -10.97 -10.01 2.60
CA GLU A 67 -11.60 -9.71 1.30
C GLU A 67 -10.72 -8.77 0.46
N LEU A 68 -10.12 -7.74 1.08
CA LEU A 68 -9.22 -6.83 0.38
C LEU A 68 -8.00 -7.54 -0.20
N VAL A 69 -7.40 -8.46 0.58
CA VAL A 69 -6.27 -9.27 0.13
C VAL A 69 -6.67 -10.18 -1.02
N GLU A 70 -7.80 -10.87 -0.91
CA GLU A 70 -8.28 -11.77 -1.96
C GLU A 70 -8.58 -11.02 -3.27
N ARG A 71 -9.20 -9.84 -3.18
CA ARG A 71 -9.45 -8.98 -4.34
C ARG A 71 -8.15 -8.52 -5.00
N ALA A 72 -7.14 -8.16 -4.21
CA ALA A 72 -5.82 -7.77 -4.72
C ALA A 72 -5.10 -8.95 -5.39
N ARG A 73 -5.20 -10.16 -4.82
CA ARG A 73 -4.63 -11.39 -5.41
C ARG A 73 -5.32 -11.78 -6.72
N ALA A 74 -6.62 -11.57 -6.84
CA ALA A 74 -7.37 -11.90 -8.05
C ALA A 74 -7.00 -10.99 -9.24
N ASP A 75 -6.56 -9.77 -8.98
CA ASP A 75 -6.12 -8.78 -9.97
C ASP A 75 -4.73 -8.24 -9.58
N ARG A 76 -3.71 -9.10 -9.68
CA ARG A 76 -2.35 -8.77 -9.24
C ARG A 76 -1.82 -7.56 -10.00
N ARG A 77 -1.55 -6.48 -9.27
CA ARG A 77 -0.96 -5.23 -9.78
C ARG A 77 0.53 -5.14 -9.45
N THR A 78 1.27 -4.32 -10.19
CA THR A 78 2.68 -4.02 -9.92
C THR A 78 2.79 -2.75 -9.07
N ILE A 79 3.34 -2.88 -7.85
CA ILE A 79 3.47 -1.78 -6.88
C ILE A 79 4.94 -1.43 -6.64
N VAL A 80 5.26 -0.15 -6.78
CA VAL A 80 6.60 0.39 -6.47
C VAL A 80 6.70 0.74 -5.00
N LEU A 81 7.75 0.24 -4.34
CA LEU A 81 8.16 0.61 -2.98
C LEU A 81 9.54 1.29 -3.06
N PRO A 82 9.60 2.63 -2.97
CA PRO A 82 10.80 3.39 -3.30
C PRO A 82 11.83 3.48 -2.16
N GLU A 83 11.56 2.87 -1.00
CA GLU A 83 12.32 3.07 0.24
C GLU A 83 12.88 1.76 0.82
N PRO A 84 13.62 0.93 0.03
CA PRO A 84 14.07 -0.39 0.50
C PRO A 84 15.17 -0.33 1.57
N ASP A 85 15.75 0.84 1.85
CA ASP A 85 16.66 1.05 2.99
C ASP A 85 15.94 1.03 4.34
N ASP A 86 14.60 1.14 4.34
CA ASP A 86 13.78 0.96 5.54
C ASP A 86 13.38 -0.52 5.68
N ASP A 87 13.81 -1.17 6.76
CA ASP A 87 13.53 -2.58 7.01
C ASP A 87 12.02 -2.90 6.96
N ARG A 88 11.14 -1.96 7.33
CA ARG A 88 9.67 -2.16 7.28
C ARG A 88 9.19 -2.39 5.86
N ILE A 89 9.82 -1.74 4.87
CA ILE A 89 9.50 -1.91 3.45
C ILE A 89 9.94 -3.29 2.96
N LEU A 90 11.13 -3.76 3.37
CA LEU A 90 11.58 -5.11 3.02
C LEU A 90 10.72 -6.20 3.65
N HIS A 91 10.32 -6.03 4.92
CA HIS A 91 9.37 -6.93 5.59
C HIS A 91 8.02 -6.97 4.86
N ALA A 92 7.49 -5.81 4.46
CA ALA A 92 6.26 -5.73 3.68
C ALA A 92 6.41 -6.39 2.31
N ALA A 93 7.54 -6.20 1.62
CA ALA A 93 7.81 -6.82 0.33
C ALA A 93 7.84 -8.35 0.42
N ASP A 94 8.52 -8.94 1.42
CA ASP A 94 8.49 -10.40 1.68
C ASP A 94 7.06 -10.90 1.89
N ALA A 95 6.30 -10.24 2.76
CA ALA A 95 4.92 -10.65 3.07
C ALA A 95 4.00 -10.56 1.85
N ILE A 96 4.09 -9.48 1.08
CA ILE A 96 3.30 -9.25 -0.14
C ILE A 96 3.61 -10.33 -1.19
N LEU A 97 4.89 -10.61 -1.43
CA LEU A 97 5.32 -11.61 -2.43
C LEU A 97 4.96 -13.02 -1.99
N ARG A 98 5.22 -13.37 -0.73
CA ARG A 98 4.92 -14.68 -0.13
C ARG A 98 3.43 -15.01 -0.22
N ARG A 99 2.57 -14.02 0.02
CA ARG A 99 1.11 -14.15 -0.05
C ARG A 99 0.55 -13.94 -1.46
N GLY A 100 1.39 -13.59 -2.44
CA GLY A 100 1.00 -13.37 -3.83
C GLY A 100 0.06 -12.17 -4.05
N ILE A 101 0.09 -11.17 -3.17
CA ILE A 101 -0.86 -10.04 -3.17
C ILE A 101 -0.64 -9.12 -4.39
N SER A 102 0.61 -8.81 -4.70
CA SER A 102 0.98 -7.95 -5.83
C SER A 102 2.37 -8.34 -6.35
N ASP A 103 2.74 -7.82 -7.51
CA ASP A 103 4.12 -7.80 -7.95
C ASP A 103 4.80 -6.56 -7.33
N VAL A 104 6.07 -6.69 -6.96
CA VAL A 104 6.80 -5.65 -6.22
C VAL A 104 7.99 -5.16 -7.02
N VAL A 105 8.12 -3.83 -7.09
CA VAL A 105 9.33 -3.15 -7.58
C VAL A 105 9.95 -2.37 -6.43
N LEU A 106 11.21 -2.65 -6.10
CA LEU A 106 11.99 -1.91 -5.11
C LEU A 106 12.92 -0.93 -5.83
N LEU A 107 12.98 0.34 -5.39
CA LEU A 107 13.92 1.31 -5.97
C LEU A 107 15.20 1.40 -5.15
N GLY A 108 16.32 0.92 -5.70
CA GLY A 108 17.61 0.92 -5.02
C GLY A 108 18.65 0.10 -5.77
N GLU A 109 19.86 0.03 -5.20
CA GLU A 109 20.94 -0.78 -5.75
C GLU A 109 20.72 -2.26 -5.44
N GLU A 110 20.79 -3.11 -6.47
CA GLU A 110 20.40 -4.53 -6.34
C GLU A 110 21.21 -5.27 -5.28
N GLU A 111 22.54 -5.12 -5.27
CA GLU A 111 23.41 -5.77 -4.28
C GLU A 111 23.05 -5.35 -2.85
N THR A 112 22.85 -4.04 -2.62
CA THR A 112 22.53 -3.48 -1.31
C THR A 112 21.18 -4.00 -0.80
N VAL A 113 20.13 -3.91 -1.61
CA VAL A 113 18.77 -4.32 -1.24
C VAL A 113 18.71 -5.83 -0.95
N ARG A 114 19.31 -6.65 -1.82
CA ARG A 114 19.33 -8.12 -1.66
C ARG A 114 20.14 -8.56 -0.44
N THR A 115 21.28 -7.91 -0.19
CA THR A 115 22.11 -8.18 1.00
C THR A 115 21.33 -7.88 2.25
N ARG A 116 20.68 -6.70 2.34
CA ARG A 116 19.89 -6.32 3.51
C ARG A 116 18.72 -7.28 3.77
N ALA A 117 17.99 -7.66 2.73
CA ALA A 117 16.91 -8.64 2.86
C ALA A 117 17.42 -10.00 3.36
N THR A 118 18.59 -10.44 2.90
CA THR A 118 19.22 -11.69 3.35
C THR A 118 19.61 -11.61 4.83
N GLU A 119 20.18 -10.49 5.29
CA GLU A 119 20.50 -10.27 6.71
C GLU A 119 19.26 -10.34 7.61
N LEU A 120 18.12 -9.86 7.11
CA LEU A 120 16.83 -9.90 7.80
C LEU A 120 16.12 -11.27 7.68
N GLY A 121 16.66 -12.21 6.88
CA GLY A 121 16.06 -13.52 6.63
C GLY A 121 14.79 -13.48 5.78
N LEU A 122 14.65 -12.45 4.94
CA LEU A 122 13.51 -12.17 4.08
C LEU A 122 13.72 -12.74 2.68
N ASP A 123 12.64 -13.21 2.05
CA ASP A 123 12.64 -13.69 0.67
C ASP A 123 11.95 -12.68 -0.25
N ILE A 124 12.77 -11.93 -0.97
CA ILE A 124 12.33 -10.96 -1.97
C ILE A 124 12.72 -11.40 -3.39
N ALA A 125 13.04 -12.67 -3.62
CA ALA A 125 13.58 -13.14 -4.91
C ALA A 125 12.68 -12.78 -6.11
N ALA A 126 11.36 -12.73 -5.90
CA ALA A 126 10.38 -12.35 -6.91
C ALA A 126 10.22 -10.82 -7.11
N ALA A 127 10.75 -9.97 -6.22
CA ALA A 127 10.76 -8.52 -6.44
C ALA A 127 11.70 -8.15 -7.59
N ARG A 128 11.29 -7.18 -8.42
CA ARG A 128 12.22 -6.48 -9.31
C ARG A 128 12.93 -5.38 -8.53
N VAL A 129 14.25 -5.31 -8.56
CA VAL A 129 15.01 -4.19 -8.00
C VAL A 129 15.47 -3.30 -9.15
N VAL A 130 15.23 -1.99 -9.04
CA VAL A 130 15.54 -1.01 -10.09
C VAL A 130 16.33 0.14 -9.49
N SER A 131 17.52 0.42 -10.00
CA SER A 131 18.26 1.61 -9.62
C SER A 131 17.63 2.86 -10.26
N THR A 132 17.52 3.94 -9.49
CA THR A 132 17.12 5.25 -10.04
C THR A 132 18.20 5.87 -10.95
N SER A 133 19.39 5.27 -10.96
CA SER A 133 20.51 5.64 -11.83
C SER A 133 20.58 4.84 -13.14
N ASP A 134 19.63 3.92 -13.37
CA ASP A 134 19.52 3.18 -14.65
C ASP A 134 19.50 4.18 -15.83
N PRO A 135 20.51 4.17 -16.73
CA PRO A 135 20.63 5.19 -17.76
C PRO A 135 19.47 5.23 -18.75
N GLU A 136 18.87 4.08 -19.07
CA GLU A 136 17.78 4.00 -20.05
C GLU A 136 16.48 4.53 -19.45
N LEU A 137 16.15 4.10 -18.23
CA LEU A 137 14.95 4.56 -17.51
C LEU A 137 15.07 6.03 -17.12
N LEU A 138 16.25 6.46 -16.65
CA LEU A 138 16.48 7.86 -16.28
C LEU A 138 16.27 8.78 -17.47
N GLU A 139 16.84 8.47 -18.64
CA GLU A 139 16.66 9.28 -19.83
C GLU A 139 15.19 9.28 -20.30
N LYS A 140 14.55 8.11 -20.33
CA LYS A 140 13.12 7.94 -20.68
C LYS A 140 12.24 8.82 -19.79
N TYR A 141 12.41 8.73 -18.48
CA TYR A 141 11.58 9.44 -17.51
C TYR A 141 11.91 10.94 -17.45
N ALA A 142 13.17 11.33 -17.56
CA ALA A 142 13.56 12.75 -17.62
C ALA A 142 12.98 13.45 -18.85
N ALA A 143 13.03 12.81 -20.02
CA ALA A 143 12.44 13.35 -21.25
C ALA A 143 10.94 13.60 -21.10
N GLU A 144 10.21 12.62 -20.56
CA GLU A 144 8.77 12.78 -20.33
C GLU A 144 8.48 13.83 -19.24
N PHE A 145 9.22 13.84 -18.14
CA PHE A 145 9.02 14.82 -17.08
C PHE A 145 9.26 16.26 -17.57
N ALA A 146 10.32 16.48 -18.35
CA ALA A 146 10.57 17.77 -19.00
C ALA A 146 9.40 18.17 -19.93
N ARG A 147 8.85 17.23 -20.71
CA ARG A 147 7.68 17.47 -21.56
C ARG A 147 6.45 17.85 -20.74
N LEU A 148 6.15 17.11 -19.67
CA LEU A 148 5.02 17.40 -18.76
C LEU A 148 5.15 18.77 -18.10
N ARG A 149 6.39 19.18 -17.79
CA ARG A 149 6.71 20.42 -17.08
C ARG A 149 7.23 21.54 -17.96
N ALA A 150 7.12 21.41 -19.28
CA ALA A 150 7.60 22.41 -20.24
C ALA A 150 6.99 23.80 -20.01
N LYS A 151 5.72 23.87 -19.63
CA LYS A 151 5.03 25.14 -19.28
C LYS A 151 5.63 25.86 -18.06
N LYS A 152 6.40 25.14 -17.24
CA LYS A 152 7.13 25.68 -16.08
C LYS A 152 8.62 25.88 -16.37
N GLY A 153 9.05 25.67 -17.61
CA GLY A 153 10.43 25.92 -18.05
C GLY A 153 11.43 24.87 -17.58
N VAL A 154 10.99 23.67 -17.18
CA VAL A 154 11.90 22.59 -16.76
C VAL A 154 12.69 22.10 -17.97
N THR A 155 14.01 22.21 -17.91
CA THR A 155 14.91 21.68 -18.94
C THR A 155 15.12 20.17 -18.78
N LEU A 156 15.61 19.51 -19.82
CA LEU A 156 15.94 18.08 -19.75
C LEU A 156 17.02 17.78 -18.70
N GLU A 157 18.01 18.67 -18.55
CA GLU A 157 19.07 18.54 -17.54
C GLU A 157 18.49 18.60 -16.12
N GLN A 158 17.64 19.59 -15.84
CA GLN A 158 16.93 19.69 -14.56
C GLN A 158 16.01 18.49 -14.33
N ALA A 159 15.39 17.95 -15.38
CA ALA A 159 14.54 16.77 -15.28
C ALA A 159 15.34 15.53 -14.91
N ARG A 160 16.55 15.33 -15.45
CA ARG A 160 17.43 14.22 -15.06
C ARG A 160 17.77 14.26 -13.58
N GLU A 161 18.19 15.42 -13.07
CA GLU A 161 18.47 15.58 -11.64
C GLU A 161 17.22 15.30 -10.79
N LYS A 162 16.06 15.79 -11.24
CA LYS A 162 14.83 15.69 -10.46
C LYS A 162 14.27 14.27 -10.41
N VAL A 163 14.38 13.52 -11.51
CA VAL A 163 13.82 12.17 -11.64
C VAL A 163 14.64 11.13 -10.88
N GLN A 164 15.91 11.40 -10.56
CA GLN A 164 16.70 10.49 -9.71
C GLN A 164 16.17 10.37 -8.27
N ASP A 165 15.40 11.34 -7.80
CA ASP A 165 14.67 11.25 -6.53
C ASP A 165 13.67 10.09 -6.57
N VAL A 166 13.73 9.19 -5.59
CA VAL A 166 12.97 7.93 -5.59
C VAL A 166 11.45 8.14 -5.69
N SER A 167 10.92 9.23 -5.12
CA SER A 167 9.49 9.55 -5.21
C SER A 167 9.11 10.04 -6.62
N TYR A 168 9.98 10.81 -7.28
CA TYR A 168 9.77 11.19 -8.69
C TYR A 168 9.95 9.99 -9.62
N PHE A 169 10.99 9.18 -9.43
CA PHE A 169 11.25 7.99 -10.23
C PHE A 169 10.07 7.02 -10.16
N GLY A 170 9.62 6.66 -8.96
CA GLY A 170 8.48 5.77 -8.77
C GLY A 170 7.17 6.33 -9.35
N THR A 171 6.94 7.64 -9.20
CA THR A 171 5.78 8.29 -9.84
C THR A 171 5.86 8.27 -11.36
N MET A 172 7.05 8.43 -11.94
CA MET A 172 7.25 8.31 -13.38
C MET A 172 7.04 6.88 -13.87
N MET A 173 7.43 5.86 -13.10
CA MET A 173 7.12 4.46 -13.43
C MET A 173 5.61 4.25 -13.57
N VAL A 174 4.82 4.78 -12.63
CA VAL A 174 3.36 4.70 -12.67
C VAL A 174 2.80 5.45 -13.89
N HIS A 175 3.27 6.68 -14.14
CA HIS A 175 2.83 7.49 -15.28
C HIS A 175 3.12 6.83 -16.64
N MET A 176 4.27 6.16 -16.74
CA MET A 176 4.72 5.51 -17.97
C MET A 176 4.16 4.10 -18.16
N GLY A 177 3.38 3.60 -17.20
CA GLY A 177 2.82 2.25 -17.23
C GLY A 177 3.82 1.14 -16.92
N ASP A 178 4.98 1.48 -16.35
CA ASP A 178 5.99 0.53 -15.88
C ASP A 178 5.67 -0.04 -14.48
N ALA A 179 4.62 0.50 -13.84
CA ALA A 179 3.96 0.01 -12.62
C ALA A 179 2.51 0.52 -12.55
N ASP A 180 1.66 -0.10 -11.73
CA ASP A 180 0.25 0.29 -11.55
C ASP A 180 0.04 1.25 -10.37
N GLY A 181 0.97 1.28 -9.41
CA GLY A 181 0.88 2.13 -8.23
C GLY A 181 2.21 2.24 -7.47
N MET A 182 2.23 3.13 -6.48
CA MET A 182 3.39 3.37 -5.62
C MET A 182 2.93 3.56 -4.16
N VAL A 183 3.70 3.00 -3.22
CA VAL A 183 3.52 3.21 -1.78
C VAL A 183 4.83 3.71 -1.18
N SER A 184 4.81 4.90 -0.59
CA SER A 184 5.96 5.62 -0.03
C SER A 184 5.55 6.36 1.25
N GLY A 185 6.52 6.86 2.01
CA GLY A 185 6.28 7.67 3.21
C GLY A 185 6.74 7.02 4.50
N ALA A 186 7.44 5.88 4.44
CA ALA A 186 8.10 5.28 5.59
C ALA A 186 9.32 6.12 6.02
N ALA A 187 10.12 6.56 5.04
CA ALA A 187 11.31 7.39 5.24
C ALA A 187 11.12 8.85 4.80
N HIS A 188 10.06 9.17 4.05
CA HIS A 188 9.81 10.50 3.49
C HIS A 188 8.58 11.18 4.10
N THR A 189 8.56 12.52 4.05
CA THR A 189 7.37 13.29 4.47
C THR A 189 6.21 13.12 3.49
N THR A 190 4.97 13.23 3.96
CA THR A 190 3.77 13.21 3.11
C THR A 190 3.89 14.18 1.94
N ALA A 191 4.42 15.39 2.18
CA ALA A 191 4.63 16.39 1.14
C ALA A 191 5.60 15.90 0.04
N HIS A 192 6.69 15.23 0.41
CA HIS A 192 7.67 14.70 -0.55
C HIS A 192 7.05 13.61 -1.43
N THR A 193 6.19 12.76 -0.88
CA THR A 193 5.50 11.69 -1.63
C THR A 193 4.40 12.23 -2.55
N ILE A 194 3.57 13.19 -2.11
CA ILE A 194 2.39 13.62 -2.88
C ILE A 194 2.70 14.66 -3.97
N VAL A 195 3.72 15.50 -3.78
CA VAL A 195 4.07 16.57 -4.73
C VAL A 195 4.37 16.03 -6.14
N PRO A 196 5.18 14.97 -6.33
CA PRO A 196 5.39 14.35 -7.64
C PRO A 196 4.08 13.93 -8.31
N SER A 197 3.17 13.31 -7.55
CA SER A 197 1.86 12.85 -8.04
C SER A 197 1.03 14.00 -8.61
N PHE A 198 1.02 15.17 -7.97
CA PHE A 198 0.36 16.36 -8.51
C PHE A 198 1.03 16.92 -9.77
N GLN A 199 2.36 16.81 -9.87
CA GLN A 199 3.10 17.33 -11.02
C GLN A 199 2.98 16.43 -12.25
N ILE A 200 2.87 15.12 -12.05
CA ILE A 200 2.97 14.08 -13.07
C ILE A 200 1.58 13.48 -13.37
N ILE A 201 0.96 12.80 -12.40
CA ILE A 201 -0.28 12.02 -12.57
C ILE A 201 -1.52 12.92 -12.62
N LYS A 202 -1.60 13.92 -11.72
CA LYS A 202 -2.72 14.86 -11.55
C LYS A 202 -4.02 14.19 -11.06
N THR A 203 -5.05 15.01 -10.86
CA THR A 203 -6.40 14.54 -10.51
C THR A 203 -7.12 13.96 -11.72
N LYS A 204 -8.14 13.13 -11.46
CA LYS A 204 -9.07 12.68 -12.49
C LYS A 204 -9.86 13.87 -13.06
N PRO A 205 -10.31 13.81 -14.32
CA PRO A 205 -11.22 14.82 -14.87
C PRO A 205 -12.46 14.99 -14.00
N GLY A 206 -12.80 16.22 -13.65
CA GLY A 206 -13.95 16.53 -12.80
C GLY A 206 -13.63 16.62 -11.30
N THR A 207 -12.42 16.28 -10.87
CA THR A 207 -11.98 16.45 -9.47
C THR A 207 -10.94 17.56 -9.37
N SER A 208 -11.21 18.58 -8.56
CA SER A 208 -10.35 19.76 -8.44
C SER A 208 -9.16 19.56 -7.49
N ILE A 209 -9.33 18.70 -6.48
CA ILE A 209 -8.35 18.44 -5.41
C ILE A 209 -8.16 16.95 -5.16
N VAL A 210 -7.08 16.59 -4.46
CA VAL A 210 -6.92 15.25 -3.88
C VAL A 210 -7.32 15.32 -2.42
N SER A 211 -8.05 14.32 -1.95
CA SER A 211 -8.47 14.17 -0.55
C SER A 211 -7.97 12.84 0.01
N SER A 212 -7.75 12.77 1.32
CA SER A 212 -7.54 11.49 2.00
C SER A 212 -8.85 10.89 2.47
N VAL A 213 -8.85 9.57 2.65
CA VAL A 213 -9.86 8.89 3.46
C VAL A 213 -9.19 7.95 4.45
N PHE A 214 -9.83 7.77 5.60
CA PHE A 214 -9.54 6.69 6.54
C PHE A 214 -10.69 5.69 6.52
N LEU A 215 -10.34 4.40 6.38
CA LEU A 215 -11.27 3.30 6.59
C LEU A 215 -11.28 2.94 8.07
N MET A 216 -12.37 3.26 8.75
CA MET A 216 -12.55 3.00 10.18
C MET A 216 -13.18 1.62 10.34
N LEU A 217 -12.38 0.62 10.68
CA LEU A 217 -12.84 -0.75 10.93
C LEU A 217 -13.36 -0.85 12.36
N LEU A 218 -14.68 -0.78 12.54
CA LEU A 218 -15.36 -1.02 13.81
C LEU A 218 -15.64 -2.51 13.98
N GLU A 219 -16.15 -2.91 15.16
CA GLU A 219 -16.43 -4.31 15.47
C GLU A 219 -17.41 -4.96 14.47
N ASP A 220 -18.38 -4.18 13.97
CA ASP A 220 -19.51 -4.67 13.17
C ASP A 220 -19.66 -4.01 11.79
N ARG A 221 -18.83 -3.00 11.47
CA ARG A 221 -18.96 -2.24 10.21
C ARG A 221 -17.69 -1.47 9.85
N VAL A 222 -17.64 -1.01 8.60
CA VAL A 222 -16.61 -0.10 8.10
C VAL A 222 -17.21 1.27 7.81
N LEU A 223 -16.58 2.34 8.32
CA LEU A 223 -16.90 3.73 7.98
C LEU A 223 -15.78 4.35 7.15
N VAL A 224 -16.11 5.37 6.37
CA VAL A 224 -15.14 6.15 5.60
C VAL A 224 -15.13 7.58 6.10
N TYR A 225 -14.00 8.04 6.62
CA TYR A 225 -13.82 9.43 7.09
C TYR A 225 -12.95 10.18 6.09
N GLY A 226 -13.42 11.31 5.57
CA GLY A 226 -12.65 12.16 4.67
C GLY A 226 -13.09 13.62 4.72
N ASP A 227 -12.22 14.60 4.49
CA ASP A 227 -10.75 14.51 4.39
C ASP A 227 -10.12 14.69 5.78
N CYS A 228 -9.11 13.89 6.12
CA CYS A 228 -8.48 13.92 7.44
C CYS A 228 -6.98 14.24 7.40
N ALA A 229 -6.39 14.51 6.24
CA ALA A 229 -4.94 14.65 6.12
C ALA A 229 -4.44 15.69 5.11
N VAL A 230 -5.19 15.98 4.03
CA VAL A 230 -4.62 16.73 2.89
C VAL A 230 -5.04 18.20 2.89
N ASN A 231 -6.32 18.49 3.11
CA ASN A 231 -6.90 19.82 2.95
C ASN A 231 -7.31 20.40 4.33
N PRO A 232 -6.53 21.35 4.91
CA PRO A 232 -6.81 21.87 6.24
C PRO A 232 -8.08 22.73 6.35
N GLU A 233 -8.36 23.55 5.33
CA GLU A 233 -9.51 24.47 5.30
C GLU A 233 -10.20 24.41 3.93
N PRO A 234 -10.92 23.31 3.61
CA PRO A 234 -11.59 23.17 2.33
C PRO A 234 -12.74 24.18 2.18
N THR A 235 -12.91 24.70 0.97
CA THR A 235 -14.07 25.48 0.56
C THR A 235 -15.31 24.58 0.38
N ALA A 236 -16.50 25.17 0.26
CA ALA A 236 -17.75 24.40 0.03
C ALA A 236 -17.69 23.52 -1.24
N ALA A 237 -17.06 24.02 -2.31
CA ALA A 237 -16.87 23.24 -3.54
C ALA A 237 -15.90 22.08 -3.33
N GLU A 238 -14.81 22.30 -2.60
CA GLU A 238 -13.84 21.25 -2.26
C GLU A 238 -14.45 20.21 -1.30
N LEU A 239 -15.30 20.63 -0.36
CA LEU A 239 -16.06 19.72 0.50
C LEU A 239 -17.01 18.82 -0.33
N ALA A 240 -17.64 19.36 -1.36
CA ALA A 240 -18.44 18.56 -2.29
C ALA A 240 -17.57 17.55 -3.08
N ASP A 241 -16.39 17.97 -3.57
CA ASP A 241 -15.45 17.09 -4.26
C ASP A 241 -14.92 15.97 -3.32
N ILE A 242 -14.62 16.30 -2.06
CA ILE A 242 -14.22 15.36 -1.02
C ILE A 242 -15.35 14.34 -0.78
N ALA A 243 -16.59 14.79 -0.65
CA ALA A 243 -17.74 13.93 -0.42
C ALA A 243 -17.95 12.93 -1.58
N ILE A 244 -17.87 13.41 -2.83
CA ILE A 244 -18.01 12.58 -4.03
C ILE A 244 -16.86 11.56 -4.10
N SER A 245 -15.61 12.01 -3.96
CA SER A 245 -14.43 11.14 -4.03
C SER A 245 -14.40 10.11 -2.90
N SER A 246 -14.85 10.49 -1.70
CA SER A 246 -14.96 9.58 -0.56
C SER A 246 -16.05 8.52 -0.80
N ALA A 247 -17.20 8.91 -1.37
CA ALA A 247 -18.27 7.97 -1.73
C ALA A 247 -17.85 6.98 -2.82
N GLU A 248 -17.10 7.46 -3.83
CA GLU A 248 -16.53 6.58 -4.86
C GLU A 248 -15.51 5.60 -4.27
N THR A 249 -14.68 6.07 -3.34
CA THR A 249 -13.71 5.22 -2.64
C THR A 249 -14.43 4.19 -1.76
N ALA A 250 -15.43 4.61 -0.99
CA ALA A 250 -16.26 3.72 -0.18
C ALA A 250 -16.83 2.57 -1.01
N ARG A 251 -17.42 2.88 -2.18
CA ARG A 251 -17.94 1.87 -3.11
C ARG A 251 -16.86 0.92 -3.62
N GLN A 252 -15.66 1.41 -3.93
CA GLN A 252 -14.53 0.56 -4.33
C GLN A 252 -14.11 -0.41 -3.22
N PHE A 253 -14.28 -0.04 -1.95
CA PHE A 253 -14.01 -0.89 -0.80
C PHE A 253 -15.23 -1.67 -0.29
N GLY A 254 -16.31 -1.77 -1.09
CA GLY A 254 -17.50 -2.56 -0.73
C GLY A 254 -18.40 -1.92 0.33
N VAL A 255 -18.20 -0.64 0.63
CA VAL A 255 -19.02 0.12 1.59
C VAL A 255 -20.07 0.92 0.82
N GLU A 256 -21.35 0.63 1.06
CA GLU A 256 -22.46 1.37 0.44
C GLU A 256 -22.47 2.84 0.90
N PRO A 257 -22.27 3.82 0.01
CA PRO A 257 -22.04 5.19 0.42
C PRO A 257 -23.32 5.86 0.92
N ARG A 258 -23.33 6.23 2.20
CA ARG A 258 -24.30 7.14 2.81
C ARG A 258 -23.55 8.32 3.42
N VAL A 259 -23.44 9.41 2.66
CA VAL A 259 -22.58 10.54 3.01
C VAL A 259 -23.30 11.47 3.98
N ALA A 260 -22.60 11.84 5.07
CA ALA A 260 -23.03 12.88 5.99
C ALA A 260 -21.96 13.98 6.07
N MET A 261 -22.36 15.22 5.76
CA MET A 261 -21.50 16.39 5.92
C MET A 261 -21.56 16.83 7.38
N LEU A 262 -20.43 16.76 8.09
CA LEU A 262 -20.38 17.07 9.52
C LEU A 262 -20.16 18.56 9.76
N SER A 263 -20.89 19.10 10.74
CA SER A 263 -20.71 20.46 11.26
C SER A 263 -21.05 20.46 12.76
N PHE A 264 -20.65 21.52 13.46
CA PHE A 264 -21.11 21.74 14.84
C PHE A 264 -22.61 22.10 14.92
N SER A 265 -23.25 22.36 13.78
CA SER A 265 -24.68 22.61 13.65
C SER A 265 -25.40 21.49 12.90
N THR A 266 -26.68 21.29 13.20
CA THR A 266 -27.56 20.36 12.49
C THR A 266 -28.77 21.12 11.97
N GLY A 267 -29.01 21.05 10.66
CA GLY A 267 -30.10 21.78 10.01
C GLY A 267 -29.91 23.29 10.13
N THR A 268 -30.79 23.96 10.87
CA THR A 268 -30.77 25.43 11.05
C THR A 268 -30.37 25.87 12.46
N SER A 269 -29.74 24.99 13.27
CA SER A 269 -29.47 25.26 14.69
C SER A 269 -28.36 26.30 14.93
N GLY A 270 -27.50 26.53 13.93
CA GLY A 270 -26.35 27.43 13.97
C GLY A 270 -26.27 28.27 12.69
N LYS A 271 -25.41 29.30 12.71
CA LYS A 271 -25.15 30.19 11.58
C LYS A 271 -23.67 30.58 11.55
N GLY A 272 -23.14 30.86 10.37
CA GLY A 272 -21.77 31.34 10.20
C GLY A 272 -21.11 30.70 9.00
N ALA A 273 -19.97 31.26 8.58
CA ALA A 273 -19.29 30.84 7.36
C ALA A 273 -18.93 29.35 7.32
N ASP A 274 -18.67 28.71 8.46
CA ASP A 274 -18.37 27.26 8.53
C ASP A 274 -19.62 26.37 8.60
N VAL A 275 -20.79 26.95 8.84
CA VAL A 275 -22.09 26.25 8.73
C VAL A 275 -22.67 26.41 7.33
N ASP A 276 -22.39 27.54 6.68
CA ASP A 276 -22.87 27.85 5.32
C ASP A 276 -22.07 27.11 4.23
N LYS A 277 -20.85 26.67 4.54
CA LYS A 277 -20.01 25.81 3.67
C LYS A 277 -20.50 24.36 3.70
#